data_AF-A0A960SVS6-F1
#
_entry.id   AF-A0A960SVS6-F1
#
_cell.length_a   1.000
_cell.length_b   1.000
_cell.length_c   1.000
_cell.angle_alpha   90.00
_cell.angle_beta   90.00
_cell.angle_gamma   90.00
#
_symmetry.space_group_name_H-M   'P 1'
#
loop_
_entity.id
_entity.type
_entity.pdbx_description
1 polymer ?
#
loop_
_entity_poly.entity_id
_entity_poly.type
_entity_poly.pdbx_seq_one_letter_code
_entity_poly.pdbx_strand_id
1 'polypeptide(L)'
;RLSPGAGVVTTRAGVHYVVTEYGAAYLHGKSIQERALALISVAHPKFRAQLLREAIEAKYLSASMADMEGKIQVGPKELRTTYVTQEGTQINFRPIHPTDEPRMRDLFYKLSQQTIYYRFMSFTKIIPRKQIQDFVYIDHRNDVTIVGTLREAYGEDVVAVGSYYLDPKANLAEVAFVVSDQLQNRGVGTFL
;
A
#
# COMPACT_ATOMS: atom_id res chain seq x y z
N ARG A 1 3.77 -31.29 22.34
CA ARG A 1 3.52 -29.86 22.66
C ARG A 1 4.88 -29.17 22.64
N LEU A 2 5.03 -28.06 21.92
CA LEU A 2 6.29 -27.30 21.90
C LEU A 2 6.42 -26.47 23.18
N SER A 3 7.65 -26.28 23.68
CA SER A 3 7.91 -25.42 24.83
C SER A 3 7.70 -23.94 24.48
N PRO A 4 7.29 -23.09 25.44
CA PRO A 4 7.29 -21.64 25.24
C PRO A 4 8.67 -21.17 24.78
N GLY A 5 8.73 -20.47 23.63
CA GLY A 5 9.98 -20.02 23.02
C GLY A 5 10.66 -21.02 22.07
N ALA A 6 10.11 -22.23 21.88
CA ALA A 6 10.61 -23.15 20.85
C ALA A 6 10.35 -22.56 19.46
N GLY A 7 11.41 -22.15 18.78
CA GLY A 7 11.35 -21.64 17.42
C GLY A 7 10.99 -22.77 16.45
N VAL A 8 9.80 -22.70 15.86
CA VAL A 8 9.54 -23.43 14.61
C VAL A 8 10.20 -22.62 13.51
N VAL A 9 11.42 -23.01 13.15
CA VAL A 9 12.20 -22.29 12.15
C VAL A 9 11.84 -22.77 10.75
N THR A 10 11.38 -21.84 9.94
CA THR A 10 11.38 -21.95 8.49
C THR A 10 12.27 -20.84 7.98
N THR A 11 13.05 -21.12 6.93
CA THR A 11 13.96 -20.10 6.41
C THR A 11 13.13 -18.94 5.86
N ARG A 12 13.69 -17.72 5.89
CA ARG A 12 13.03 -16.53 5.31
C ARG A 12 12.57 -16.77 3.86
N ALA A 13 13.33 -17.58 3.11
CA ALA A 13 13.04 -17.97 1.74
C ALA A 13 11.91 -19.02 1.62
N GLY A 14 11.64 -19.81 2.66
CA GLY A 14 10.65 -20.89 2.59
C GLY A 14 9.20 -20.44 2.71
N VAL A 15 8.92 -19.28 3.32
CA VAL A 15 7.54 -18.78 3.50
C VAL A 15 7.25 -17.62 2.57
N HIS A 16 6.42 -17.91 1.57
CA HIS A 16 5.95 -16.93 0.60
C HIS A 16 4.63 -16.32 1.03
N TYR A 17 3.71 -17.11 1.57
CA TYR A 17 2.38 -16.66 1.98
C TYR A 17 2.07 -17.08 3.41
N VAL A 18 1.42 -16.20 4.15
CA VAL A 18 0.77 -16.48 5.42
C VAL A 18 -0.70 -16.09 5.28
N VAL A 19 -1.61 -17.00 5.61
CA VAL A 19 -3.06 -16.79 5.44
C VAL A 19 -3.75 -16.92 6.79
N THR A 20 -4.65 -15.99 7.07
CA THR A 20 -5.52 -15.95 8.24
C THR A 20 -6.96 -15.68 7.78
N GLU A 21 -7.93 -15.76 8.69
CA GLU A 21 -9.31 -15.32 8.45
C GLU A 21 -9.41 -13.83 8.09
N TYR A 22 -8.39 -13.02 8.41
CA TYR A 22 -8.33 -11.59 8.12
C TYR A 22 -7.62 -11.26 6.81
N GLY A 23 -7.02 -12.24 6.11
CA GLY A 23 -6.41 -12.02 4.81
C GLY A 23 -5.20 -12.90 4.50
N ALA A 24 -4.50 -12.55 3.43
CA ALA A 24 -3.29 -13.23 3.01
C ALA A 24 -2.12 -12.22 2.89
N ALA A 25 -1.00 -12.55 3.51
CA ALA A 25 0.22 -11.78 3.50
C ALA A 25 1.26 -12.47 2.62
N TYR A 26 1.63 -11.84 1.52
CA TYR A 26 2.79 -12.24 0.72
C TYR A 26 4.08 -11.66 1.34
N LEU A 27 5.12 -12.48 1.49
CA LEU A 27 6.35 -12.16 2.22
C LEU A 27 7.65 -12.34 1.42
N HIS A 28 7.60 -13.02 0.27
CA HIS A 28 8.79 -13.27 -0.54
C HIS A 28 9.27 -11.96 -1.21
N GLY A 29 10.59 -11.74 -1.23
CA GLY A 29 11.21 -10.50 -1.72
C GLY A 29 11.06 -9.28 -0.79
N LYS A 30 10.23 -9.33 0.25
CA LYS A 30 10.00 -8.21 1.18
C LYS A 30 11.12 -8.06 2.22
N SER A 31 11.43 -6.82 2.58
CA SER A 31 12.27 -6.45 3.72
C SER A 31 11.66 -6.85 5.06
N ILE A 32 12.44 -6.79 6.15
CA ILE A 32 11.95 -7.12 7.49
C ILE A 32 10.76 -6.23 7.88
N GLN A 33 10.86 -4.93 7.61
CA GLN A 33 9.82 -3.95 7.90
C GLN A 33 8.52 -4.28 7.14
N GLU A 34 8.63 -4.53 5.82
CA GLU A 34 7.47 -4.89 5.01
C GLU A 34 6.85 -6.23 5.42
N ARG A 35 7.66 -7.19 5.87
CA ARG A 35 7.17 -8.48 6.38
C ARG A 35 6.43 -8.30 7.69
N ALA A 36 6.97 -7.52 8.63
CA ALA A 36 6.31 -7.21 9.88
C ALA A 36 4.96 -6.52 9.63
N LEU A 37 4.91 -5.51 8.77
CA LEU A 37 3.66 -4.83 8.38
C LEU A 37 2.67 -5.79 7.70
N ALA A 38 3.13 -6.66 6.80
CA ALA A 38 2.28 -7.64 6.14
C ALA A 38 1.66 -8.64 7.14
N LEU A 39 2.43 -9.07 8.13
CA LEU A 39 1.94 -9.98 9.16
C LEU A 39 0.96 -9.28 10.11
N ILE A 40 1.27 -8.05 10.51
CA ILE A 40 0.37 -7.23 11.34
C ILE A 40 -0.94 -6.95 10.61
N SER A 41 -0.91 -6.68 9.30
CA SER A 41 -2.12 -6.36 8.52
C SER A 41 -3.09 -7.54 8.40
N VAL A 42 -2.61 -8.78 8.47
CA VAL A 42 -3.45 -10.00 8.50
C VAL A 42 -3.68 -10.55 9.90
N ALA A 43 -3.19 -9.89 10.95
CA ALA A 43 -3.51 -10.25 12.33
C ALA A 43 -4.94 -9.79 12.69
N HIS A 44 -5.52 -10.43 13.71
CA HIS A 44 -6.81 -10.02 14.25
C HIS A 44 -6.78 -8.54 14.68
N PRO A 45 -7.79 -7.70 14.31
CA PRO A 45 -7.78 -6.25 14.55
C PRO A 45 -7.43 -5.83 15.99
N LYS A 46 -7.98 -6.52 17.01
CA LYS A 46 -7.68 -6.30 18.43
C LYS A 46 -6.19 -6.36 18.80
N PHE A 47 -5.35 -7.10 18.07
CA PHE A 47 -3.93 -7.26 18.40
C PHE A 47 -3.01 -6.38 17.55
N ARG A 48 -3.49 -5.74 16.48
CA ARG A 48 -2.62 -5.00 15.55
C ARG A 48 -1.87 -3.85 16.21
N ALA A 49 -2.55 -3.10 17.08
CA ALA A 49 -1.98 -2.02 17.88
C ALA A 49 -0.84 -2.50 18.79
N GLN A 50 -1.06 -3.63 19.49
CA GLN A 50 -0.04 -4.24 20.34
C GLN A 50 1.16 -4.73 19.51
N LEU A 51 0.91 -5.48 18.44
CA LEU A 51 1.96 -6.02 17.57
C LEU A 51 2.79 -4.91 16.90
N LEU A 52 2.16 -3.78 16.56
CA LEU A 52 2.84 -2.60 16.04
C LEU A 52 3.84 -2.06 17.07
N ARG A 53 3.40 -1.86 18.32
CA ARG A 53 4.27 -1.40 19.42
C ARG A 53 5.42 -2.36 19.68
N GLU A 54 5.13 -3.65 19.79
CA GLU A 54 6.15 -4.70 19.98
C GLU A 54 7.16 -4.73 18.82
N ALA A 55 6.71 -4.56 17.58
CA ALA A 55 7.60 -4.53 16.42
C ALA A 55 8.49 -3.27 16.37
N ILE A 56 8.03 -2.14 16.90
CA ILE A 56 8.85 -0.93 17.06
C ILE A 56 9.89 -1.15 18.17
N GLU A 57 9.48 -1.69 19.33
CA GLU A 57 10.38 -2.02 20.45
C GLU A 57 11.47 -3.02 20.03
N ALA A 58 11.10 -4.03 19.25
CA ALA A 58 12.01 -5.02 18.67
C ALA A 58 12.84 -4.47 17.48
N LYS A 59 12.66 -3.20 17.10
CA LYS A 59 13.35 -2.52 15.99
C LYS A 59 13.13 -3.14 14.61
N TYR A 60 12.02 -3.85 14.42
CA TYR A 60 11.58 -4.29 13.09
C TYR A 60 10.91 -3.16 12.30
N LEU A 61 10.31 -2.20 13.01
CA LEU A 61 9.69 -0.99 12.46
C LEU A 61 10.36 0.27 13.03
N SER A 62 10.37 1.37 12.28
CA SER A 62 10.91 2.65 12.76
C SER A 62 9.97 3.31 13.77
N ALA A 63 10.53 4.08 14.72
CA ALA A 63 9.73 4.81 15.71
C ALA A 63 8.71 5.77 15.09
N SER A 64 8.98 6.29 13.89
CA SER A 64 8.04 7.11 13.10
C SER A 64 6.74 6.38 12.73
N MET A 65 6.68 5.05 12.86
CA MET A 65 5.49 4.25 12.61
C MET A 65 4.48 4.29 13.77
N ALA A 66 4.86 4.83 14.94
CA ALA A 66 3.96 4.95 16.08
C ALA A 66 2.73 5.81 15.74
N ASP A 67 2.91 6.87 14.95
CA ASP A 67 1.84 7.77 14.49
C ASP A 67 0.81 7.10 13.57
N MET A 68 1.07 5.86 13.15
CA MET A 68 0.23 5.09 12.21
C MET A 68 -0.61 4.03 12.92
N GLU A 69 -0.62 4.03 14.26
CA GLU A 69 -1.51 3.17 15.04
C GLU A 69 -2.97 3.39 14.61
N GLY A 70 -3.68 2.30 14.34
CA GLY A 70 -5.06 2.34 13.81
C GLY A 70 -5.20 2.60 12.31
N LYS A 71 -4.12 3.02 11.61
CA LYS A 71 -4.10 3.27 10.16
C LYS A 71 -3.54 2.10 9.34
N ILE A 72 -3.09 1.03 9.99
CA ILE A 72 -2.66 -0.22 9.33
C ILE A 72 -3.91 -1.08 9.10
N GLN A 73 -4.72 -0.64 8.14
CA GLN A 73 -5.92 -1.35 7.71
C GLN A 73 -5.78 -1.80 6.26
N VAL A 74 -6.41 -2.92 5.95
CA VAL A 74 -6.51 -3.40 4.58
C VAL A 74 -7.90 -3.03 4.10
N GLY A 75 -7.98 -2.32 2.98
CA GLY A 75 -9.26 -1.91 2.42
C GLY A 75 -10.15 -3.09 1.98
N PRO A 76 -11.43 -2.82 1.70
CA PRO A 76 -12.43 -3.81 1.31
C PRO A 76 -12.02 -4.59 0.04
N LYS A 77 -12.25 -5.91 0.05
CA LYS A 77 -11.84 -6.80 -1.06
C LYS A 77 -12.69 -6.59 -2.31
N GLU A 78 -13.88 -6.02 -2.15
CA GLU A 78 -14.87 -5.77 -3.18
C GLU A 78 -14.43 -4.67 -4.15
N LEU A 79 -13.48 -3.82 -3.75
CA LEU A 79 -12.87 -2.81 -4.63
C LEU A 79 -11.82 -3.37 -5.58
N ARG A 80 -11.67 -4.71 -5.65
CA ARG A 80 -10.76 -5.35 -6.59
C ARG A 80 -11.43 -5.51 -7.95
N THR A 81 -10.79 -5.00 -8.99
CA THR A 81 -11.28 -5.12 -10.36
C THR A 81 -10.13 -5.11 -11.36
N THR A 82 -10.42 -5.26 -12.63
CA THR A 82 -9.43 -5.27 -13.71
C THR A 82 -9.94 -4.42 -14.87
N TYR A 83 -9.03 -3.66 -15.49
CA TYR A 83 -9.27 -2.95 -16.73
C TYR A 83 -8.30 -3.46 -17.79
N VAL A 84 -8.80 -3.62 -19.01
CA VAL A 84 -7.97 -3.94 -20.17
C VAL A 84 -7.99 -2.74 -21.10
N THR A 85 -6.83 -2.17 -21.37
CA THR A 85 -6.70 -1.05 -22.30
C THR A 85 -7.04 -1.50 -23.73
N GLN A 86 -7.30 -0.56 -24.64
CA GLN A 86 -7.52 -0.86 -26.06
C GLN A 86 -6.34 -1.60 -26.71
N GLU A 87 -5.13 -1.42 -26.18
CA GLU A 87 -3.90 -2.07 -26.61
C GLU A 87 -3.71 -3.47 -25.99
N GLY A 88 -4.64 -3.94 -25.16
CA GLY A 88 -4.58 -5.25 -24.50
C GLY A 88 -3.77 -5.30 -23.21
N THR A 89 -3.31 -4.16 -22.67
CA THR A 89 -2.64 -4.12 -21.37
C THR A 89 -3.64 -4.34 -20.24
N GLN A 90 -3.48 -5.42 -19.48
CA GLN A 90 -4.32 -5.70 -18.30
C GLN A 90 -3.76 -5.03 -17.05
N ILE A 91 -4.55 -4.15 -16.43
CA ILE A 91 -4.24 -3.44 -15.18
C ILE A 91 -5.21 -3.92 -14.11
N ASN A 92 -4.69 -4.36 -12.97
CA ASN A 92 -5.50 -4.75 -11.81
C ASN A 92 -5.65 -3.58 -10.86
N PHE A 93 -6.83 -3.36 -10.31
CA PHE A 93 -7.10 -2.35 -9.31
C PHE A 93 -7.42 -3.00 -7.98
N ARG A 94 -6.91 -2.43 -6.90
CA ARG A 94 -7.16 -2.88 -5.53
C ARG A 94 -6.96 -1.73 -4.54
N PRO A 95 -7.51 -1.81 -3.32
CA PRO A 95 -7.10 -0.90 -2.26
C PRO A 95 -5.59 -0.91 -2.05
N ILE A 96 -5.04 0.24 -1.66
CA ILE A 96 -3.66 0.35 -1.19
C ILE A 96 -3.45 -0.62 -0.01
N HIS A 97 -2.28 -1.25 0.03
CA HIS A 97 -1.88 -2.11 1.14
C HIS A 97 -0.79 -1.40 1.95
N PRO A 98 -0.73 -1.57 3.30
CA PRO A 98 0.32 -0.96 4.13
C PRO A 98 1.77 -1.28 3.72
N THR A 99 1.98 -2.29 2.88
CA THR A 99 3.32 -2.64 2.34
C THR A 99 3.60 -2.04 0.97
N ASP A 100 2.74 -1.15 0.47
CA ASP A 100 2.91 -0.51 -0.82
C ASP A 100 3.75 0.77 -0.74
N GLU A 101 4.20 1.20 0.45
CA GLU A 101 5.08 2.38 0.60
C GLU A 101 6.28 2.35 -0.37
N PRO A 102 7.03 1.24 -0.54
CA PRO A 102 8.11 1.18 -1.53
C PRO A 102 7.61 1.33 -2.97
N ARG A 103 6.52 0.64 -3.34
CA ARG A 103 5.94 0.69 -4.70
C ARG A 103 5.38 2.07 -5.04
N MET A 104 4.75 2.71 -4.06
CA MET A 104 4.22 4.06 -4.18
C MET A 104 5.35 5.05 -4.40
N ARG A 105 6.43 4.94 -3.61
CA ARG A 105 7.65 5.72 -3.78
C ARG A 105 8.25 5.50 -5.18
N ASP A 106 8.34 4.25 -5.62
CA ASP A 106 8.94 3.90 -6.92
C ASP A 106 8.10 4.43 -8.08
N LEU A 107 6.75 4.43 -8.00
CA LEU A 107 5.88 5.11 -8.96
C LEU A 107 6.24 6.59 -9.04
N PHE A 108 6.26 7.31 -7.92
CA PHE A 108 6.55 8.75 -7.92
C PHE A 108 7.93 9.10 -8.47
N TYR A 109 8.94 8.26 -8.25
CA TYR A 109 10.27 8.45 -8.86
C TYR A 109 10.30 8.21 -10.37
N LYS A 110 9.37 7.41 -10.91
CA LYS A 110 9.23 7.18 -12.36
C LYS A 110 8.46 8.29 -13.07
N LEU A 111 7.72 9.14 -12.35
CA LEU A 111 6.88 10.17 -12.96
C LEU A 111 7.68 11.32 -13.57
N SER A 112 7.18 11.89 -14.66
CA SER A 112 7.74 13.13 -15.19
C SER A 112 7.51 14.31 -14.23
N GLN A 113 8.36 15.34 -14.35
CA GLN A 113 8.20 16.59 -13.59
C GLN A 113 6.86 17.26 -13.87
N GLN A 114 6.32 17.11 -15.09
CA GLN A 114 5.01 17.64 -15.46
C GLN A 114 3.89 16.92 -14.71
N THR A 115 3.93 15.58 -14.66
CA THR A 115 2.95 14.78 -13.92
C THR A 115 3.01 15.08 -12.41
N ILE A 116 4.22 15.20 -11.83
CA ILE A 116 4.40 15.60 -10.43
C ILE A 116 3.82 16.99 -10.19
N TYR A 117 4.10 17.95 -11.08
CA TYR A 117 3.58 19.30 -10.97
C TYR A 117 2.05 19.30 -10.95
N TYR A 118 1.37 18.61 -11.86
CA TYR A 118 -0.09 18.56 -11.84
C TYR A 118 -0.66 17.81 -10.64
N ARG A 119 0.04 16.80 -10.11
CA ARG A 119 -0.42 16.04 -8.94
C ARG A 119 -0.29 16.83 -7.63
N PHE A 120 0.72 17.67 -7.49
CA PHE A 120 1.06 18.36 -6.24
C PHE A 120 1.01 19.89 -6.31
N MET A 121 0.72 20.44 -7.49
CA MET A 121 0.82 21.88 -7.82
C MET A 121 2.17 22.48 -7.42
N SER A 122 3.24 21.69 -7.49
CA SER A 122 4.59 22.05 -7.02
C SER A 122 5.69 21.33 -7.80
N PHE A 123 6.79 22.04 -8.07
CA PHE A 123 7.99 21.51 -8.70
C PHE A 123 8.91 20.84 -7.66
N THR A 124 8.42 19.77 -7.05
CA THR A 124 9.19 19.01 -6.06
C THR A 124 9.92 17.86 -6.74
N LYS A 125 11.26 17.83 -6.64
CA LYS A 125 12.08 16.73 -7.19
C LYS A 125 12.05 15.45 -6.36
N ILE A 126 11.81 15.56 -5.06
CA ILE A 126 11.82 14.44 -4.11
C ILE A 126 10.60 14.55 -3.23
N ILE A 127 9.73 13.54 -3.27
CA ILE A 127 8.58 13.47 -2.40
C ILE A 127 9.05 13.03 -1.01
N PRO A 128 8.78 13.82 0.05
CA PRO A 128 9.13 13.44 1.41
C PRO A 128 8.48 12.11 1.79
N ARG A 129 9.21 11.26 2.51
CA ARG A 129 8.71 9.96 2.97
C ARG A 129 7.36 10.08 3.68
N LYS A 130 7.20 11.08 4.56
CA LYS A 130 5.94 11.33 5.29
C LYS A 130 4.73 11.47 4.36
N GLN A 131 4.89 12.21 3.26
CA GLN A 131 3.81 12.39 2.29
C GLN A 131 3.43 11.09 1.58
N ILE A 132 4.40 10.20 1.32
CA ILE A 132 4.11 8.86 0.78
C ILE A 132 3.36 8.01 1.81
N GLN A 133 3.73 8.13 3.08
CA GLN A 133 3.09 7.40 4.18
C GLN A 133 1.63 7.82 4.36
N ASP A 134 1.32 9.11 4.19
CA ASP A 134 -0.04 9.62 4.26
C ASP A 134 -0.97 9.01 3.18
N PHE A 135 -0.42 8.58 2.04
CA PHE A 135 -1.19 7.85 1.00
C PHE A 135 -1.40 6.37 1.29
N VAL A 136 -0.52 5.77 2.10
CA VAL A 136 -0.42 4.31 2.28
C VAL A 136 -1.09 3.86 3.56
N TYR A 137 -0.90 4.59 4.65
CA TYR A 137 -1.45 4.26 5.96
C TYR A 137 -2.71 5.09 6.20
N ILE A 138 -3.83 4.58 5.68
CA ILE A 138 -5.14 5.24 5.71
C ILE A 138 -6.16 4.38 6.44
N ASP A 139 -7.21 5.02 6.95
CA ASP A 139 -8.25 4.36 7.75
C ASP A 139 -9.35 3.67 6.91
N HIS A 140 -9.34 3.84 5.58
CA HIS A 140 -10.36 3.34 4.65
C HIS A 140 -11.81 3.76 4.97
N ARG A 141 -11.99 4.76 5.85
CA ARG A 141 -13.29 5.29 6.27
C ARG A 141 -13.51 6.70 5.75
N ASN A 142 -12.55 7.59 6.01
CA ASN A 142 -12.57 8.98 5.52
C ASN A 142 -11.68 9.12 4.29
N ASP A 143 -10.60 8.34 4.26
CA ASP A 143 -9.63 8.33 3.18
C ASP A 143 -9.65 6.98 2.47
N VAL A 144 -9.77 6.99 1.14
CA VAL A 144 -9.71 5.78 0.32
C VAL A 144 -8.67 5.98 -0.76
N THR A 145 -7.71 5.06 -0.86
CA THR A 145 -6.73 5.01 -1.94
C THR A 145 -6.83 3.67 -2.67
N ILE A 146 -7.00 3.74 -3.98
CA ILE A 146 -7.00 2.61 -4.91
C ILE A 146 -5.75 2.71 -5.77
N VAL A 147 -5.08 1.58 -5.97
CA VAL A 147 -3.91 1.47 -6.83
C VAL A 147 -4.20 0.58 -8.03
N GLY A 148 -3.79 1.04 -9.20
CA GLY A 148 -3.67 0.24 -10.42
C GLY A 148 -2.28 -0.41 -10.47
N THR A 149 -2.23 -1.71 -10.72
CA THR A 149 -0.99 -2.49 -10.73
C THR A 149 -0.83 -3.35 -11.98
N LEU A 150 0.42 -3.47 -12.43
CA LEU A 150 0.85 -4.44 -13.43
C LEU A 150 1.48 -5.64 -12.73
N ARG A 151 1.27 -6.84 -13.28
CA ARG A 151 1.90 -8.07 -12.77
C ARG A 151 3.38 -8.08 -13.17
N GLU A 152 4.24 -8.40 -12.22
CA GLU A 152 5.66 -8.64 -12.46
C GLU A 152 6.06 -10.05 -12.02
N ALA A 153 7.26 -10.50 -12.41
CA ALA A 153 7.79 -11.81 -12.06
C ALA A 153 7.77 -12.08 -10.54
N TYR A 154 7.97 -11.04 -9.72
CA TYR A 154 7.98 -11.13 -8.27
C TYR A 154 7.06 -10.10 -7.61
N GLY A 155 5.78 -10.11 -8.00
CA GLY A 155 4.73 -9.33 -7.35
C GLY A 155 4.01 -8.42 -8.32
N GLU A 156 3.91 -7.15 -7.94
CA GLU A 156 3.15 -6.14 -8.68
C GLU A 156 3.89 -4.81 -8.63
N ASP A 157 3.83 -4.05 -9.72
CA ASP A 157 4.29 -2.65 -9.81
C ASP A 157 3.07 -1.73 -9.79
N VAL A 158 3.14 -0.65 -9.02
CA VAL A 158 2.06 0.34 -8.94
C VAL A 158 2.24 1.35 -10.06
N VAL A 159 1.23 1.47 -10.92
CA VAL A 159 1.28 2.31 -12.14
C VAL A 159 0.24 3.41 -12.17
N ALA A 160 -0.77 3.33 -11.31
CA ALA A 160 -1.79 4.37 -11.16
C ALA A 160 -2.26 4.41 -9.71
N VAL A 161 -2.64 5.59 -9.23
CA VAL A 161 -3.19 5.79 -7.89
C VAL A 161 -4.30 6.81 -7.94
N GLY A 162 -5.42 6.48 -7.31
CA GLY A 162 -6.58 7.34 -7.14
C GLY A 162 -6.90 7.41 -5.67
N SER A 163 -7.06 8.62 -5.15
CA SER A 163 -7.36 8.86 -3.74
C SER A 163 -8.58 9.74 -3.60
N TYR A 164 -9.36 9.45 -2.58
CA TYR A 164 -10.54 10.17 -2.13
C TYR A 164 -10.31 10.57 -0.67
N TYR A 165 -10.49 11.85 -0.36
CA TYR A 165 -10.31 12.42 0.99
C TYR A 165 -11.58 13.15 1.38
N LEU A 166 -12.34 12.61 2.34
CA LEU A 166 -13.57 13.23 2.84
C LEU A 166 -13.24 14.24 3.95
N ASP A 167 -13.71 15.48 3.79
CA ASP A 167 -13.89 16.41 4.92
C ASP A 167 -15.25 16.13 5.58
N PRO A 168 -15.29 15.51 6.78
CA PRO A 168 -16.55 15.15 7.42
C PRO A 168 -17.38 16.36 7.85
N LYS A 169 -16.76 17.54 8.03
CA LYS A 169 -17.46 18.74 8.46
C LYS A 169 -18.21 19.40 7.31
N ALA A 170 -17.57 19.47 6.15
CA ALA A 170 -18.16 20.05 4.95
C ALA A 170 -19.00 19.05 4.15
N ASN A 171 -18.84 17.74 4.41
CA ASN A 171 -19.36 16.66 3.58
C ASN A 171 -18.95 16.82 2.10
N LEU A 172 -17.73 17.31 1.91
CA LEU A 172 -17.08 17.47 0.61
C LEU A 172 -15.89 16.54 0.56
N ALA A 173 -15.62 15.99 -0.60
CA ALA A 173 -14.47 15.13 -0.79
C ALA A 173 -13.60 15.62 -1.94
N GLU A 174 -12.30 15.59 -1.70
CA GLU A 174 -11.31 15.83 -2.73
C GLU A 174 -10.92 14.51 -3.37
N VAL A 175 -10.79 14.51 -4.69
CA VAL A 175 -10.28 13.38 -5.45
C VAL A 175 -9.00 13.78 -6.15
N ALA A 176 -8.01 12.90 -6.11
CA ALA A 176 -6.73 13.11 -6.78
C ALA A 176 -6.26 11.82 -7.42
N PHE A 177 -5.82 11.92 -8.67
CA PHE A 177 -5.39 10.79 -9.46
C PHE A 177 -4.00 11.03 -10.02
N VAL A 178 -3.25 9.96 -10.22
CA VAL A 178 -1.99 9.96 -10.95
C VAL A 178 -1.86 8.67 -11.72
N VAL A 179 -1.44 8.77 -12.98
CA VAL A 179 -1.18 7.63 -13.85
C VAL A 179 0.24 7.78 -14.38
N SER A 180 1.01 6.69 -14.33
CA SER A 180 2.35 6.62 -14.90
C SER A 180 2.34 7.11 -16.35
N ASP A 181 3.32 7.93 -16.70
CA ASP A 181 3.42 8.61 -18.00
C ASP A 181 3.28 7.63 -19.19
N GLN A 182 3.75 6.39 -19.05
CA GLN A 182 3.66 5.36 -20.09
C GLN A 182 2.24 4.86 -20.36
N LEU A 183 1.34 4.96 -19.38
CA LEU A 183 -0.04 4.48 -19.43
C LEU A 183 -1.07 5.61 -19.54
N GLN A 184 -0.61 6.86 -19.62
CA GLN A 184 -1.49 8.01 -19.88
C GLN A 184 -2.15 7.89 -21.25
N ASN A 185 -3.33 8.51 -21.41
CA ASN A 185 -4.15 8.49 -22.63
C ASN A 185 -4.64 7.09 -23.06
N ARG A 186 -4.61 6.09 -22.16
CA ARG A 186 -5.14 4.73 -22.41
C ARG A 186 -6.45 4.41 -21.68
N GLY A 187 -7.14 5.45 -21.19
CA GLY A 187 -8.39 5.35 -20.43
C GLY A 187 -8.23 4.96 -18.95
N VAL A 188 -6.99 4.76 -18.47
CA VAL A 188 -6.70 4.33 -17.09
C VAL A 188 -7.24 5.31 -16.06
N GLY A 189 -6.99 6.61 -16.24
CA GLY A 189 -7.46 7.65 -15.32
C GLY A 189 -8.97 7.91 -15.39
N THR A 190 -9.65 7.49 -16.47
CA THR A 190 -11.11 7.58 -16.60
C THR A 190 -11.80 6.39 -15.95
N PHE A 191 -11.16 5.22 -15.98
CA PHE A 191 -11.64 4.01 -15.33
C PHE A 191 -11.50 4.05 -13.81
N LEU A 192 -10.39 4.63 -13.34
CA LEU A 192 -10.05 4.82 -11.92
C LEU A 192 -10.94 5.86 -11.26
#